data_AF-A0A7D4SYE5-F1
#
_entry.id   AF-A0A7D4SYE5-F1
#
_cell.length_a   1.000
_cell.length_b   1.000
_cell.length_c   1.000
_cell.angle_alpha   90.00
_cell.angle_beta   90.00
_cell.angle_gamma   90.00
#
_symmetry.space_group_name_H-M   'P 1'
#
loop_
_entity.id
_entity.type
_entity.pdbx_description
1 polymer ?
#
loop_
_entity_poly.entity_id
_entity_poly.type
_entity_poly.pdbx_seq_one_letter_code
_entity_poly.pdbx_strand_id
1 'polypeptide(L)'
;MKKMTLKALFISAAVAMSANVQAEDVYSQCLADAETVIATAKKDGSTAAKAVEQKTTVEQCYAEVDKIEAKYGDKTVAVNPSSVMTPEDRLKWSKLMDAIDAKKYKGTRYLMAAYYR
;
A
#
# COMPACT_ATOMS: atom_id res chain seq x y z
N MET A 1 17.56 20.23 40.28
CA MET A 1 17.79 19.16 39.28
C MET A 1 16.55 18.96 38.43
N LYS A 2 16.63 19.27 37.13
CA LYS A 2 15.79 18.64 36.09
C LYS A 2 16.48 18.88 34.75
N LYS A 3 17.36 17.95 34.37
CA LYS A 3 17.97 17.92 33.04
C LYS A 3 16.86 17.55 32.07
N MET A 4 16.29 18.52 31.38
CA MET A 4 15.41 18.24 30.24
C MET A 4 16.30 17.65 29.14
N THR A 5 16.20 16.35 28.95
CA THR A 5 17.01 15.63 27.98
C THR A 5 16.64 16.09 26.57
N LEU A 6 17.66 16.51 25.83
CA LEU A 6 17.71 16.91 24.41
C LEU A 6 17.07 15.91 23.41
N LYS A 7 16.47 14.80 23.89
CA LYS A 7 15.78 13.79 23.08
C LYS A 7 14.39 14.22 22.62
N ALA A 8 13.81 15.28 23.20
CA ALA A 8 12.50 15.80 22.79
C ALA A 8 12.55 16.71 21.55
N LEU A 9 13.75 16.98 20.99
CA LEU A 9 13.93 17.99 19.94
C LEU A 9 13.96 17.43 18.51
N PHE A 10 13.75 16.12 18.30
CA PHE A 10 13.88 15.49 16.98
C PHE A 10 12.63 14.74 16.47
N ILE A 11 11.45 14.96 17.07
CA ILE A 11 10.20 14.35 16.59
C ILE A 11 9.20 15.45 16.24
N SER A 12 9.57 16.29 15.27
CA SER A 12 8.65 17.28 14.70
C SER A 12 9.18 17.74 13.35
N ALA A 13 9.19 16.81 12.37
CA ALA A 13 9.38 17.13 10.96
C ALA A 13 8.75 16.05 10.07
N ALA A 14 7.42 15.90 10.17
CA ALA A 14 6.61 15.22 9.15
C ALA A 14 5.18 15.77 9.20
N VAL A 15 5.04 17.08 8.98
CA VAL A 15 3.75 17.68 8.62
C VAL A 15 3.98 18.51 7.36
N ALA A 16 3.00 18.41 6.46
CA ALA A 16 2.83 19.14 5.20
C ALA A 16 3.49 18.52 3.96
N MET A 17 2.97 17.36 3.53
CA MET A 17 2.63 17.24 2.12
C MET A 17 1.12 17.46 1.98
N SER A 18 0.78 18.69 1.60
CA SER A 18 -0.43 19.11 0.86
C SER A 18 -1.72 18.33 1.14
N ALA A 19 -2.57 18.96 1.95
CA ALA A 19 -3.99 18.67 2.03
C ALA A 19 -4.67 18.87 0.66
N ASN A 20 -4.73 17.82 -0.13
CA ASN A 20 -5.88 17.52 -0.98
C ASN A 20 -6.65 16.36 -0.31
N VAL A 21 -7.09 16.57 0.93
CA VAL A 21 -8.00 15.64 1.62
C VAL A 21 -9.40 15.86 1.03
N GLN A 22 -9.61 15.39 -0.19
CA GLN A 22 -10.83 14.62 -0.40
C GLN A 22 -10.63 13.34 0.42
N ALA A 23 -11.68 12.82 1.06
CA ALA A 23 -11.60 11.51 1.69
C ALA A 23 -11.29 10.50 0.57
N GLU A 24 -10.00 10.23 0.37
CA GLU A 24 -9.51 9.32 -0.67
C GLU A 24 -10.17 7.96 -0.41
N ASP A 25 -10.74 7.36 -1.44
CA ASP A 25 -11.41 6.06 -1.31
C ASP A 25 -10.41 4.96 -0.92
N VAL A 26 -10.92 3.83 -0.43
CA VAL A 26 -10.07 2.72 0.07
C VAL A 26 -9.10 2.22 -1.00
N TYR A 27 -9.51 2.15 -2.28
CA TYR A 27 -8.62 1.73 -3.37
C TYR A 27 -7.44 2.69 -3.50
N SER A 28 -7.69 4.00 -3.54
CA SER A 28 -6.65 5.01 -3.65
C SER A 28 -5.71 5.01 -2.43
N GLN A 29 -6.25 4.85 -1.21
CA GLN A 29 -5.45 4.74 0.00
C GLN A 29 -4.57 3.49 0.04
N CYS A 30 -5.05 2.34 -0.44
CA CYS A 30 -4.25 1.11 -0.55
C CYS A 30 -3.02 1.32 -1.43
N LEU A 31 -3.17 2.02 -2.56
CA LEU A 31 -2.06 2.35 -3.45
C LEU A 31 -1.09 3.33 -2.80
N ALA A 32 -1.60 4.38 -2.15
CA ALA A 32 -0.78 5.39 -1.49
C ALA A 32 0.05 4.80 -0.33
N ASP A 33 -0.54 3.91 0.48
CA ASP A 33 0.18 3.19 1.54
C ASP A 33 1.32 2.35 0.95
N ALA A 34 1.04 1.60 -0.13
CA ALA A 34 2.04 0.76 -0.77
C ALA A 34 3.20 1.56 -1.34
N GLU A 35 2.95 2.66 -2.05
CA GLU A 35 4.00 3.53 -2.57
C GLU A 35 4.82 4.18 -1.45
N THR A 36 4.18 4.55 -0.33
CA THR A 36 4.88 5.06 0.85
C THR A 36 5.82 4.00 1.43
N VAL A 37 5.33 2.77 1.62
CA VAL A 37 6.14 1.64 2.13
C VAL A 37 7.32 1.34 1.20
N ILE A 38 7.10 1.30 -0.12
CA ILE A 38 8.16 1.04 -1.11
C ILE A 38 9.18 2.18 -1.12
N ALA A 39 8.74 3.44 -1.12
CA ALA A 39 9.62 4.60 -1.12
C ALA A 39 10.49 4.65 0.14
N THR A 40 9.90 4.40 1.31
CA THR A 40 10.65 4.28 2.57
C THR A 40 11.59 3.09 2.55
N ALA A 41 11.20 1.93 2.02
CA ALA A 41 12.08 0.78 1.89
C ALA A 41 13.32 1.09 1.03
N LYS A 42 13.11 1.76 -0.10
CA LYS A 42 14.18 2.18 -1.01
C LYS A 42 15.13 3.17 -0.38
N LYS A 43 14.60 4.16 0.34
CA LYS A 43 15.39 5.25 0.91
C LYS A 43 16.07 4.87 2.23
N ASP A 44 15.29 4.30 3.14
CA ASP A 44 15.65 4.16 4.56
C ASP A 44 15.76 2.68 5.00
N GLY A 45 15.41 1.74 4.12
CA GLY A 45 15.52 0.29 4.36
C GLY A 45 14.27 -0.36 4.94
N SER A 46 14.31 -1.69 5.02
CA SER A 46 13.17 -2.52 5.42
C SER A 46 12.68 -2.26 6.85
N THR A 47 13.57 -1.95 7.80
CA THR A 47 13.20 -1.62 9.17
C THR A 47 12.37 -0.34 9.24
N ALA A 48 12.76 0.70 8.49
CA ALA A 48 12.00 1.95 8.42
C ALA A 48 10.64 1.74 7.73
N ALA A 49 10.61 0.98 6.65
CA ALA A 49 9.36 0.65 5.95
C ALA A 49 8.35 -0.08 6.85
N LYS A 50 8.83 -0.95 7.75
CA LYS A 50 7.98 -1.65 8.73
C LYS A 50 7.43 -0.76 9.85
N ALA A 51 8.03 0.41 10.05
CA ALA A 51 7.56 1.41 11.01
C ALA A 51 6.56 2.41 10.38
N VAL A 52 6.32 2.33 9.07
CA VAL A 52 5.33 3.17 8.38
C VAL A 52 3.94 2.79 8.85
N GLU A 53 3.23 3.76 9.40
CA GLU A 53 1.80 3.66 9.66
C GLU A 53 1.04 3.65 8.34
N GLN A 54 0.21 2.64 8.14
CA GLN A 54 -0.59 2.46 6.92
C GLN A 54 -2.04 2.83 7.22
N LYS A 55 -2.66 3.64 6.35
CA LYS A 55 -4.03 4.15 6.55
C LYS A 55 -5.09 3.07 6.41
N THR A 56 -4.82 2.06 5.59
CA THR A 56 -5.70 0.93 5.32
C THR A 56 -5.11 -0.38 5.82
N THR A 57 -5.97 -1.32 6.19
CA THR A 57 -5.57 -2.70 6.46
C THR A 57 -5.45 -3.51 5.17
N VAL A 58 -4.76 -4.65 5.24
CA VAL A 58 -4.67 -5.59 4.12
C VAL A 58 -6.05 -6.13 3.73
N GLU A 59 -6.92 -6.38 4.71
CA GLU A 59 -8.28 -6.88 4.53
C GLU A 59 -9.15 -5.88 3.79
N GLN A 60 -9.00 -4.58 4.08
CA GLN A 60 -9.69 -3.51 3.36
C GLN A 60 -9.28 -3.47 1.89
N CYS A 61 -7.99 -3.69 1.58
CA CYS A 61 -7.53 -3.76 0.20
C CYS A 61 -8.01 -5.02 -0.53
N TYR A 62 -8.09 -6.17 0.15
CA TYR A 62 -8.72 -7.37 -0.43
C TYR A 62 -10.21 -7.18 -0.69
N ALA A 63 -10.93 -6.44 0.17
CA ALA A 63 -12.33 -6.12 -0.10
C ALA A 63 -12.50 -5.30 -1.39
N GLU A 64 -11.53 -4.45 -1.77
CA GLU A 64 -11.54 -3.78 -3.07
C GLU A 64 -11.24 -4.74 -4.23
N VAL A 65 -10.38 -5.75 -4.02
CA VAL A 65 -10.14 -6.83 -5.01
C VAL A 65 -11.45 -7.60 -5.25
N ASP A 66 -12.13 -8.00 -4.18
CA ASP A 66 -13.39 -8.76 -4.24
C ASP A 66 -14.48 -7.99 -5.00
N LYS A 67 -14.55 -6.66 -4.84
CA LYS A 67 -15.49 -5.81 -5.60
C LYS A 67 -15.23 -5.86 -7.10
N ILE A 68 -13.97 -5.95 -7.52
CA ILE A 68 -13.62 -6.08 -8.95
C ILE A 68 -13.97 -7.49 -9.42
N GLU A 69 -13.57 -8.52 -8.67
CA GLU A 69 -13.79 -9.92 -9.04
C GLU A 69 -15.27 -10.29 -9.10
N ALA A 70 -16.11 -9.70 -8.25
CA ALA A 70 -17.55 -9.94 -8.23
C ALA A 70 -18.26 -9.61 -9.56
N LYS A 71 -17.70 -8.70 -10.37
CA LYS A 71 -18.23 -8.38 -11.71
C LYS A 71 -18.07 -9.51 -12.71
N TYR A 72 -17.13 -10.41 -12.46
CA TYR A 72 -16.71 -11.49 -13.35
C TYR A 72 -16.99 -12.89 -12.76
N GLY A 73 -17.71 -12.94 -11.64
CA GLY A 73 -17.94 -14.13 -10.83
C GLY A 73 -18.92 -15.15 -11.42
N ASP A 74 -18.79 -15.49 -12.69
CA ASP A 74 -19.42 -16.70 -13.21
C ASP A 74 -18.67 -17.93 -12.68
N LYS A 75 -19.15 -18.43 -11.52
CA LYS A 75 -18.59 -19.59 -10.82
C LYS A 75 -18.81 -20.91 -11.58
N THR A 76 -19.56 -20.92 -12.67
CA THR A 76 -19.78 -22.13 -13.49
C THR A 76 -18.64 -22.37 -14.47
N VAL A 77 -17.87 -21.33 -14.77
CA VAL A 77 -16.68 -21.41 -15.61
C VAL A 77 -15.48 -21.22 -14.70
N ALA A 78 -14.66 -22.25 -14.53
CA ALA A 78 -13.42 -22.17 -13.75
C ALA A 78 -12.34 -21.39 -14.51
N VAL A 79 -12.63 -20.14 -14.86
CA VAL A 79 -11.68 -19.20 -15.46
C VAL A 79 -11.04 -18.38 -14.37
N ASN A 80 -9.72 -18.15 -14.50
CA ASN A 80 -9.05 -17.16 -13.69
C ASN A 80 -9.74 -15.81 -13.93
N PRO A 81 -10.22 -15.09 -12.88
CA PRO A 81 -10.94 -13.83 -13.05
C PRO A 81 -10.19 -12.81 -13.93
N SER A 82 -8.86 -12.76 -13.84
CA SER A 82 -8.03 -11.88 -14.67
C SER A 82 -8.15 -12.14 -16.18
N SER A 83 -8.49 -13.38 -16.60
CA SER A 83 -8.62 -13.76 -18.01
C SER A 83 -9.90 -13.21 -18.68
N VAL A 84 -10.92 -12.90 -17.88
CA VAL A 84 -12.23 -12.38 -18.36
C VAL A 84 -12.48 -10.93 -17.97
N MET A 85 -11.62 -10.35 -17.11
CA MET A 85 -11.63 -8.92 -16.79
C MET A 85 -11.42 -8.04 -18.03
N THR A 86 -12.10 -6.89 -18.08
CA THR A 86 -11.73 -5.84 -19.03
C THR A 86 -10.30 -5.35 -18.74
N PRO A 87 -9.59 -4.76 -19.73
CA PRO A 87 -8.26 -4.23 -19.51
C PRO A 87 -8.16 -3.25 -18.34
N GLU A 88 -9.18 -2.40 -18.15
CA GLU A 88 -9.23 -1.38 -17.10
C GLU A 88 -9.37 -2.01 -15.71
N ASP A 89 -10.27 -2.98 -15.56
CA ASP A 89 -10.48 -3.67 -14.28
C ASP A 89 -9.29 -4.58 -13.95
N ARG A 90 -8.70 -5.24 -14.95
CA ARG A 90 -7.46 -6.02 -14.76
C ARG A 90 -6.31 -5.14 -14.27
N LEU A 91 -6.19 -3.93 -14.79
CA LEU A 91 -5.17 -2.97 -14.33
C LEU A 91 -5.40 -2.57 -12.87
N LYS A 92 -6.65 -2.26 -12.48
CA LYS A 92 -6.99 -1.93 -11.09
C LYS A 92 -6.72 -3.10 -10.15
N TRP A 93 -7.14 -4.30 -10.54
CA TRP A 93 -6.89 -5.54 -9.81
C TRP A 93 -5.40 -5.78 -9.61
N SER A 94 -4.60 -5.67 -10.68
CA SER A 94 -3.14 -5.84 -10.63
C SER A 94 -2.48 -4.85 -9.68
N LYS A 95 -2.90 -3.57 -9.72
CA LYS A 95 -2.39 -2.54 -8.80
C LYS A 95 -2.74 -2.82 -7.35
N LEU A 96 -3.96 -3.30 -7.05
CA LEU A 96 -4.35 -3.68 -5.70
C LEU A 96 -3.54 -4.87 -5.19
N MET A 97 -3.30 -5.88 -6.03
CA MET A 97 -2.50 -7.04 -5.66
C MET A 97 -1.05 -6.65 -5.34
N ASP A 98 -0.43 -5.82 -6.20
CA ASP A 98 0.90 -5.26 -5.94
C ASP A 98 0.94 -4.42 -4.65
N ALA A 99 -0.11 -3.64 -4.41
CA ALA A 99 -0.22 -2.84 -3.19
C ALA A 99 -0.31 -3.73 -1.95
N ILE A 100 -1.18 -4.76 -1.97
CA ILE A 100 -1.31 -5.73 -0.88
C ILE A 100 0.01 -6.42 -0.58
N ASP A 101 0.75 -6.83 -1.61
CA ASP A 101 2.07 -7.44 -1.46
C ASP A 101 3.04 -6.48 -0.77
N ALA A 102 3.12 -5.23 -1.23
CA ALA A 102 3.96 -4.22 -0.61
C ALA A 102 3.59 -3.92 0.84
N LYS A 103 2.28 -3.81 1.15
CA LYS A 103 1.75 -3.63 2.51
C LYS A 103 2.13 -4.79 3.44
N LYS A 104 2.27 -6.00 2.90
CA LYS A 104 2.77 -7.20 3.59
C LYS A 104 4.30 -7.29 3.64
N TYR A 105 5.02 -6.30 3.12
CA TYR A 105 6.48 -6.29 2.99
C TYR A 105 6.98 -7.46 2.12
N LYS A 106 6.26 -7.75 1.04
CA LYS A 106 6.49 -8.85 0.08
C LYS A 106 6.31 -8.35 -1.35
N GLY A 107 6.47 -9.26 -2.31
CA GLY A 107 6.29 -8.98 -3.73
C GLY A 107 7.50 -8.28 -4.35
N THR A 108 7.62 -8.41 -5.67
CA THR A 108 8.83 -8.00 -6.40
C THR A 108 9.16 -6.53 -6.18
N ARG A 109 8.18 -5.62 -6.26
CA ARG A 109 8.43 -4.17 -6.13
C ARG A 109 9.02 -3.81 -4.77
N TYR A 110 8.46 -4.31 -3.68
CA TYR A 110 8.97 -4.06 -2.33
C TYR A 110 10.33 -4.73 -2.13
N LEU A 111 10.50 -6.00 -2.51
CA LEU A 111 11.75 -6.73 -2.31
C LEU A 111 12.89 -6.06 -3.10
N MET A 112 12.63 -5.63 -4.34
CA MET A 112 13.60 -4.87 -5.12
C MET A 112 14.00 -3.56 -4.43
N ALA A 113 13.04 -2.81 -3.92
CA ALA A 113 13.30 -1.58 -3.16
C ALA A 113 14.07 -1.83 -1.86
N ALA A 114 13.76 -2.90 -1.13
CA ALA A 114 14.39 -3.17 0.17
C ALA A 114 15.81 -3.75 0.06
N TYR A 115 16.07 -4.60 -0.95
CA TYR A 115 17.33 -5.34 -1.08
C TYR A 115 18.34 -4.70 -2.03
N TYR A 116 17.88 -3.99 -3.07
CA TYR A 116 18.74 -3.41 -4.12
C TYR A 116 18.69 -1.87 -4.14
N ARG A 117 18.48 -1.29 -2.97
CA ARG A 117 18.49 0.15 -2.69
C ARG A 117 19.79 0.84 -3.08
#